data_AF-A0A1G3A1N0-F1
#
_entry.id   AF-A0A1G3A1N0-F1
#
_cell.length_a   1.000
_cell.length_b   1.000
_cell.length_c   1.000
_cell.angle_alpha   90.00
_cell.angle_beta   90.00
_cell.angle_gamma   90.00
#
_symmetry.space_group_name_H-M   'P 1'
#
loop_
_entity.id
_entity.type
_entity.pdbx_description
1 polymer ?
#
loop_
_entity_poly.entity_id
_entity_poly.type
_entity_poly.pdbx_seq_one_letter_code
_entity_poly.pdbx_strand_id
1 'polypeptide(L)'
;MNKQVILIAVLFFSLLPRIQTQAKSDENANRPTITVTELDINDEALNLVYEIRNDSEDDAWIFAGWHILSEVTSGMDAGLQMAEDGHTLTIRARFNRSTTGMSSQPLYGRFVRLRPGDRQTEAIFIRLPACPASQSGHVGQQEQGIKHATRLAIELGYFQDNLSGKKPNDTLVSLNVFGRRNERLNSRDDEILIVDDRLEVKREDEQVIRTVIEDIRIPYEETRNYSRKIKSPGLLSYEKIEIQYKPSMLEYFFPYKSQQSLLSPDEMGYLQSGRTIVLNDKQDIHTVAEYIPNTRADTTVLAGIPVRYRSHAEVTCYSKGKPFLSFSICNDDRIVIEGKYLISFERLPSLKKLTPQIQAIDLRMRCAVNLKNLWYRLHFYNFQEALRQNDFFIRSKTLYPIPSKWCDDIPRLYPTLGGGRMGGSRTNPWSAKPYICPSAGEGKNHYAMNPNCKPDSPADMVLLFETKAGWNQHGGPELFTFDNHDPKGGCVLLNDGTVKFIRTEDELQPLRWR
;
A
#
# COMPACT_ATOMS: atom_id res chain seq x y z
N MET A 1 -34.59 24.70 50.09
CA MET A 1 -33.77 25.65 49.30
C MET A 1 -32.95 24.85 48.31
N ASN A 2 -33.41 24.80 47.05
CA ASN A 2 -32.82 24.02 45.96
C ASN A 2 -31.74 24.83 45.23
N LYS A 3 -30.58 24.21 44.97
CA LYS A 3 -29.59 24.70 44.00
C LYS A 3 -29.49 23.67 42.87
N GLN A 4 -30.19 23.94 41.76
CA GLN A 4 -29.94 23.29 40.48
C GLN A 4 -28.77 24.00 39.80
N VAL A 5 -27.69 23.25 39.58
CA VAL A 5 -26.57 23.65 38.73
C VAL A 5 -26.98 23.36 37.29
N ILE A 6 -27.20 24.41 36.51
CA ILE A 6 -27.46 24.32 35.07
C ILE A 6 -26.11 24.07 34.39
N LEU A 7 -25.91 22.87 33.88
CA LEU A 7 -24.79 22.50 33.03
C LEU A 7 -25.13 22.92 31.59
N ILE A 8 -24.62 24.06 31.13
CA ILE A 8 -24.71 24.47 29.73
C ILE A 8 -23.65 23.69 28.96
N ALA A 9 -24.03 22.52 28.44
CA ALA A 9 -23.28 21.84 27.39
C ALA A 9 -23.52 22.62 26.09
N VAL A 10 -22.56 23.48 25.72
CA VAL A 10 -22.55 24.14 24.42
C VAL A 10 -22.23 23.08 23.36
N LEU A 11 -23.28 22.44 22.84
CA LEU A 11 -23.25 21.72 21.58
C LEU A 11 -23.08 22.74 20.45
N PHE A 12 -21.83 23.09 20.15
CA PHE A 12 -21.44 23.66 18.86
C PHE A 12 -21.63 22.56 17.79
N PHE A 13 -22.88 22.29 17.43
CA PHE A 13 -23.19 21.71 16.12
C PHE A 13 -22.90 22.81 15.10
N SER A 14 -21.67 22.85 14.59
CA SER A 14 -21.36 23.54 13.34
C SER A 14 -22.21 22.89 12.24
N LEU A 15 -23.39 23.44 12.02
CA LEU A 15 -24.19 23.25 10.80
C LEU A 15 -23.42 23.91 9.65
N LEU A 16 -22.28 23.34 9.28
CA LEU A 16 -21.70 23.62 7.96
C LEU A 16 -22.68 23.02 6.95
N PRO A 17 -23.21 23.80 6.00
CA PRO A 17 -23.98 23.23 4.91
C PRO A 17 -23.07 22.18 4.26
N ARG A 18 -23.51 20.91 4.22
CA ARG A 18 -22.91 19.93 3.32
C ARG A 18 -23.14 20.48 1.91
N ILE A 19 -22.17 21.20 1.39
CA ILE A 19 -22.16 21.63 0.00
C ILE A 19 -21.98 20.34 -0.79
N GLN A 20 -23.10 19.73 -1.17
CA GLN A 20 -23.12 18.65 -2.14
C GLN A 20 -22.84 19.32 -3.49
N THR A 21 -21.57 19.60 -3.76
CA THR A 21 -21.13 20.13 -5.05
C THR A 21 -21.42 19.05 -6.08
N GLN A 22 -22.35 19.33 -6.98
CA GLN A 22 -22.68 18.43 -8.08
C GLN A 22 -21.57 18.54 -9.12
N ALA A 23 -20.44 17.88 -8.87
CA ALA A 23 -19.34 17.83 -9.80
C ALA A 23 -19.82 17.11 -11.08
N LYS A 24 -19.67 17.76 -12.24
CA LYS A 24 -19.98 17.15 -13.54
C LYS A 24 -18.95 16.07 -13.85
N SER A 25 -19.29 14.81 -13.61
CA SER A 25 -18.55 13.66 -14.14
C SER A 25 -19.04 13.37 -15.56
N ASP A 26 -18.12 13.10 -16.51
CA ASP A 26 -18.50 12.56 -17.81
C ASP A 26 -19.19 11.20 -17.60
N GLU A 27 -20.50 11.11 -17.91
CA GLU A 27 -21.34 9.91 -17.74
C GLU A 27 -21.02 8.82 -18.77
N ASN A 28 -19.78 8.33 -18.79
CA ASN A 28 -19.44 7.14 -19.56
C ASN A 28 -19.62 5.92 -18.64
N ALA A 29 -20.74 5.22 -18.79
CA ALA A 29 -21.22 4.17 -17.87
C ALA A 29 -20.25 2.99 -17.63
N ASN A 30 -19.15 2.90 -18.38
CA ASN A 30 -18.19 1.79 -18.33
C ASN A 30 -16.80 2.22 -17.83
N ARG A 31 -16.70 3.24 -16.97
CA ARG A 31 -15.42 3.71 -16.42
C ARG A 31 -15.49 3.95 -14.93
N PRO A 32 -14.37 3.83 -14.21
CA PRO A 32 -14.35 4.24 -12.82
C PRO A 32 -14.62 5.74 -12.71
N THR A 33 -15.37 6.12 -11.68
CA THR A 33 -15.76 7.50 -11.41
C THR A 33 -15.11 7.99 -10.12
N ILE A 34 -15.02 9.31 -9.96
CA ILE A 34 -14.52 9.96 -8.74
C ILE A 34 -15.51 11.03 -8.28
N THR A 35 -15.92 10.97 -7.02
CA THR A 35 -16.87 11.89 -6.42
C THR A 35 -16.29 12.48 -5.15
N VAL A 36 -16.28 13.81 -5.03
CA VAL A 36 -15.89 14.50 -3.80
C VAL A 36 -17.02 14.39 -2.78
N THR A 37 -16.74 13.81 -1.62
CA THR A 37 -17.73 13.59 -0.57
C THR A 37 -17.62 14.63 0.53
N GLU A 38 -16.42 15.15 0.81
CA GLU A 38 -16.18 16.18 1.81
C GLU A 38 -15.08 17.14 1.33
N LEU A 39 -15.25 18.44 1.58
CA LEU A 39 -14.26 19.47 1.30
C LEU A 39 -14.28 20.49 2.44
N ASP A 40 -13.13 20.66 3.09
CA ASP A 40 -12.88 21.66 4.11
C ASP A 40 -11.67 22.51 3.70
N ILE A 41 -11.88 23.82 3.58
CA ILE A 41 -10.85 24.79 3.23
C ILE A 41 -10.85 25.86 4.32
N ASN A 42 -9.72 26.02 5.00
CA ASN A 42 -9.51 27.08 5.99
C ASN A 42 -8.22 27.86 5.67
N ASP A 43 -7.78 28.74 6.55
CA ASP A 43 -6.59 29.57 6.31
C ASP A 43 -5.28 28.77 6.31
N GLU A 44 -5.28 27.57 6.89
CA GLU A 44 -4.07 26.76 7.11
C GLU A 44 -3.97 25.55 6.17
N ALA A 45 -5.11 24.96 5.79
CA ALA A 45 -5.16 23.71 5.05
C ALA A 45 -6.42 23.54 4.20
N LEU A 46 -6.28 22.69 3.19
CA LEU A 46 -7.36 22.08 2.44
C LEU A 46 -7.38 20.58 2.75
N ASN A 47 -8.50 20.11 3.29
CA ASN A 47 -8.81 18.69 3.49
C ASN A 47 -9.92 18.29 2.54
N LEU A 48 -9.71 17.23 1.79
CA LEU A 48 -10.66 16.72 0.82
C LEU A 48 -10.82 15.22 1.02
N VAL A 49 -12.05 14.73 1.02
CA VAL A 49 -12.38 13.30 0.96
C VAL A 49 -13.14 13.03 -0.32
N TYR A 50 -12.77 11.96 -1.02
CA TYR A 50 -13.44 11.53 -2.25
C TYR A 50 -13.59 10.01 -2.28
N GLU A 51 -14.55 9.55 -3.07
CA GLU A 51 -14.81 8.15 -3.35
C GLU A 51 -14.51 7.87 -4.82
N ILE A 52 -13.74 6.81 -5.07
CA ILE A 52 -13.55 6.21 -6.38
C ILE A 52 -14.47 5.00 -6.47
N ARG A 53 -15.27 4.90 -7.52
CA ARG A 53 -16.16 3.75 -7.77
C ARG A 53 -15.81 3.11 -9.08
N ASN A 54 -15.74 1.79 -9.14
CA ASN A 54 -15.62 1.06 -10.39
C ASN A 54 -16.97 0.42 -10.73
N ASP A 55 -17.82 1.15 -11.47
CA ASP A 55 -19.11 0.63 -11.94
C ASP A 55 -18.97 -0.10 -13.31
N SER A 56 -17.74 -0.32 -13.80
CA SER A 56 -17.49 -1.08 -15.03
C SER A 56 -17.47 -2.60 -14.81
N GLU A 57 -17.51 -3.38 -15.90
CA GLU A 57 -17.47 -4.85 -15.85
C GLU A 57 -16.06 -5.43 -15.66
N ASP A 58 -15.01 -4.65 -15.85
CA ASP A 58 -13.62 -5.09 -15.68
C ASP A 58 -12.97 -4.48 -14.44
N ASP A 59 -11.83 -5.05 -14.05
CA ASP A 59 -10.96 -4.43 -13.05
C ASP A 59 -10.38 -3.10 -13.55
N ALA A 60 -10.22 -2.18 -12.60
CA ALA A 60 -9.47 -0.95 -12.79
C ALA A 60 -8.25 -0.93 -11.85
N TRP A 61 -7.09 -0.60 -12.40
CA TRP A 61 -5.86 -0.42 -11.64
C TRP A 61 -5.62 1.07 -11.42
N ILE A 62 -5.95 1.56 -10.23
CA ILE A 62 -5.85 2.96 -9.85
C ILE A 62 -4.41 3.27 -9.44
N PHE A 63 -3.80 4.28 -10.04
CA PHE A 63 -2.49 4.76 -9.62
C PHE A 63 -2.56 5.24 -8.17
N ALA A 64 -1.74 4.69 -7.28
CA ALA A 64 -1.71 5.01 -5.86
C ALA A 64 -0.52 5.91 -5.48
N GLY A 65 0.53 5.94 -6.31
CA GLY A 65 1.68 6.79 -6.10
C GLY A 65 2.95 6.24 -6.71
N TRP A 66 4.02 7.02 -6.65
CA TRP A 66 5.34 6.55 -7.04
C TRP A 66 6.00 5.77 -5.90
N HIS A 67 6.75 4.73 -6.25
CA HIS A 67 7.55 3.93 -5.35
C HIS A 67 8.98 3.90 -5.88
N ILE A 68 9.96 3.97 -4.99
CA ILE A 68 11.39 3.89 -5.34
C ILE A 68 11.91 2.65 -4.61
N LEU A 69 12.54 1.73 -5.34
CA LEU A 69 13.03 0.48 -4.73
C LEU A 69 14.27 0.66 -3.87
N SER A 70 14.92 1.82 -3.95
CA SER A 70 15.95 2.18 -2.98
C SER A 70 15.27 2.27 -1.62
N GLU A 71 15.93 1.72 -0.61
CA GLU A 71 15.37 1.62 0.75
C GLU A 71 15.12 2.98 1.42
N VAL A 72 15.28 4.10 0.71
CA VAL A 72 15.68 5.40 1.24
C VAL A 72 14.70 6.53 0.88
N THR A 73 13.68 6.32 0.03
CA THR A 73 12.78 7.43 -0.34
C THR A 73 11.34 6.98 -0.59
N SER A 74 10.39 7.54 0.19
CA SER A 74 8.96 7.56 -0.16
C SER A 74 8.80 8.32 -1.47
N GLY A 75 8.10 7.72 -2.44
CA GLY A 75 7.80 8.42 -3.70
C GLY A 75 6.72 9.49 -3.48
N MET A 76 6.52 10.34 -4.48
CA MET A 76 5.45 11.35 -4.44
C MET A 76 4.12 10.71 -4.87
N ASP A 77 3.05 10.86 -4.09
CA ASP A 77 1.75 10.26 -4.47
C ASP A 77 0.98 11.12 -5.47
N ALA A 78 1.07 12.44 -5.31
CA ALA A 78 0.39 13.41 -6.15
C ALA A 78 1.26 14.67 -6.34
N GLY A 79 1.15 15.27 -7.52
CA GLY A 79 1.68 16.61 -7.80
C GLY A 79 0.58 17.66 -7.68
N LEU A 80 0.97 18.88 -7.32
CA LEU A 80 0.11 20.05 -7.39
C LEU A 80 0.58 20.94 -8.54
N GLN A 81 -0.32 21.37 -9.42
CA GLN A 81 0.00 22.17 -10.61
C GLN A 81 -1.09 23.20 -10.86
N MET A 82 -0.71 24.41 -11.29
CA MET A 82 -1.67 25.36 -11.84
C MET A 82 -1.94 25.00 -13.30
N ALA A 83 -3.21 24.88 -13.69
CA ALA A 83 -3.61 24.66 -15.07
C ALA A 83 -3.28 25.89 -15.94
N GLU A 84 -3.28 25.70 -17.26
CA GLU A 84 -2.97 26.77 -18.23
C GLU A 84 -3.94 27.95 -18.16
N ASP A 85 -5.16 27.72 -17.67
CA ASP A 85 -6.16 28.76 -17.44
C ASP A 85 -5.83 29.72 -16.28
N GLY A 86 -4.79 29.43 -15.48
CA GLY A 86 -4.37 30.27 -14.34
C GLY A 86 -5.36 30.32 -13.17
N HIS A 87 -6.45 29.56 -13.24
CA HIS A 87 -7.57 29.59 -12.29
C HIS A 87 -7.84 28.24 -11.63
N THR A 88 -7.38 27.15 -12.24
CA THR A 88 -7.62 25.79 -11.77
C THR A 88 -6.36 25.21 -11.13
N LEU A 89 -6.40 25.01 -9.82
CA LEU A 89 -5.40 24.22 -9.12
C LEU A 89 -5.70 22.74 -9.39
N THR A 90 -4.71 21.98 -9.87
CA THR A 90 -4.88 20.56 -10.23
C THR A 90 -4.03 19.68 -9.33
N ILE A 91 -4.67 18.75 -8.63
CA ILE A 91 -4.02 17.66 -7.92
C ILE A 91 -3.94 16.48 -8.88
N ARG A 92 -2.73 16.10 -9.28
CA ARG A 92 -2.48 15.09 -10.30
C ARG A 92 -1.72 13.89 -9.73
N ALA A 93 -2.39 12.75 -9.63
CA ALA A 93 -1.78 11.46 -9.32
C ALA A 93 -1.80 10.58 -10.58
N ARG A 94 -0.77 10.72 -11.42
CA ARG A 94 -0.65 10.04 -12.71
C ARG A 94 0.72 9.41 -12.89
N PHE A 95 0.74 8.29 -13.58
CA PHE A 95 1.92 7.58 -14.05
C PHE A 95 2.55 8.27 -15.27
N ASN A 96 1.77 8.83 -16.20
CA ASN A 96 2.29 9.56 -17.37
C ASN A 96 2.80 10.98 -17.04
N ARG A 97 3.44 11.18 -15.89
CA ARG A 97 4.05 12.47 -15.55
C ARG A 97 5.43 12.55 -16.19
N SER A 98 5.73 13.68 -16.85
CA SER A 98 7.09 13.95 -17.32
C SER A 98 8.03 14.02 -16.12
N THR A 99 8.88 13.01 -15.97
CA THR A 99 9.92 12.89 -14.95
C THR A 99 11.17 13.70 -15.32
N THR A 100 10.97 14.88 -15.91
CA THR A 100 12.06 15.82 -16.25
C THR A 100 12.80 16.23 -14.98
N GLY A 101 14.01 15.71 -14.80
CA GLY A 101 14.92 16.06 -13.71
C GLY A 101 14.95 15.09 -12.52
N MET A 102 14.26 13.95 -12.57
CA MET A 102 14.37 12.94 -11.51
C MET A 102 15.57 12.00 -11.69
N SER A 103 16.00 11.40 -10.58
CA SER A 103 17.25 10.65 -10.42
C SER A 103 17.46 9.53 -11.44
N SER A 104 18.70 9.06 -11.58
CA SER A 104 19.05 7.89 -12.40
C SER A 104 18.42 6.56 -11.92
N GLN A 105 17.66 6.58 -10.83
CA GLN A 105 17.02 5.39 -10.29
C GLN A 105 15.67 5.16 -10.99
N PRO A 106 15.35 3.90 -11.34
CA PRO A 106 14.04 3.57 -11.89
C PRO A 106 12.95 3.89 -10.87
N LEU A 107 11.91 4.59 -11.32
CA LEU A 107 10.69 4.85 -10.57
C LEU A 107 9.65 3.78 -10.88
N TYR A 108 8.81 3.49 -9.91
CA TYR A 108 7.74 2.50 -10.04
C TYR A 108 6.40 3.17 -9.77
N GLY A 109 5.46 3.04 -10.69
CA GLY A 109 4.08 3.35 -10.39
C GLY A 109 3.48 2.21 -9.56
N ARG A 110 3.02 2.52 -8.36
CA ARG A 110 2.21 1.61 -7.56
C ARG A 110 0.75 1.78 -7.96
N PHE A 111 0.10 0.68 -8.30
CA PHE A 111 -1.31 0.64 -8.64
C PHE A 111 -2.07 -0.27 -7.69
N VAL A 112 -3.30 0.10 -7.37
CA VAL A 112 -4.22 -0.67 -6.52
C VAL A 112 -5.41 -1.08 -7.36
N ARG A 113 -5.80 -2.35 -7.28
CA ARG A 113 -6.93 -2.93 -8.02
C ARG A 113 -8.25 -2.53 -7.37
N LEU A 114 -9.18 -2.07 -8.19
CA LEU A 114 -10.57 -1.81 -7.86
C LEU A 114 -11.43 -2.72 -8.75
N ARG A 115 -12.07 -3.74 -8.17
CA ARG A 115 -12.88 -4.72 -8.93
C ARG A 115 -14.22 -4.13 -9.38
N PRO A 116 -14.94 -4.77 -10.30
CA PRO A 116 -16.31 -4.41 -10.62
C PRO A 116 -17.19 -4.30 -9.37
N GLY A 117 -17.88 -3.18 -9.23
CA GLY A 117 -18.73 -2.85 -8.09
C GLY A 117 -17.98 -2.38 -6.83
N ASP A 118 -16.65 -2.33 -6.85
CA ASP A 118 -15.86 -1.87 -5.71
C ASP A 118 -15.87 -0.34 -5.58
N ARG A 119 -15.73 0.11 -4.34
CA ARG A 119 -15.55 1.51 -3.97
C ARG A 119 -14.34 1.68 -3.06
N GLN A 120 -13.68 2.82 -3.19
CA GLN A 120 -12.50 3.18 -2.42
C GLN A 120 -12.59 4.65 -2.01
N THR A 121 -12.63 4.91 -0.71
CA THR A 121 -12.56 6.26 -0.15
C THR A 121 -11.12 6.64 0.13
N GLU A 122 -10.74 7.85 -0.25
CA GLU A 122 -9.43 8.41 0.01
C GLU A 122 -9.56 9.87 0.44
N ALA A 123 -8.52 10.37 1.08
CA ALA A 123 -8.39 11.76 1.46
C ALA A 123 -7.13 12.38 0.88
N ILE A 124 -7.20 13.69 0.64
CA ILE A 124 -6.07 14.54 0.28
C ILE A 124 -5.97 15.67 1.31
N PHE A 125 -4.77 15.85 1.83
CA PHE A 125 -4.39 16.97 2.68
C PHE A 125 -3.40 17.88 1.92
N ILE A 126 -3.67 19.18 1.89
CA ILE A 126 -2.81 20.21 1.29
C ILE A 126 -2.65 21.36 2.28
N ARG A 127 -1.41 21.77 2.54
CA ARG A 127 -1.11 22.98 3.31
C ARG A 127 -1.40 24.23 2.48
N LEU A 128 -1.93 25.27 3.11
CA LEU A 128 -2.17 26.59 2.52
C LEU A 128 -1.17 27.66 3.03
N PRO A 129 -0.80 28.65 2.18
CA PRO A 129 -1.10 28.72 0.75
C PRO A 129 -0.47 27.54 -0.02
N ALA A 130 -1.19 27.04 -1.01
CA ALA A 130 -0.75 25.95 -1.86
C ALA A 130 0.50 26.34 -2.68
N CYS A 131 1.43 25.41 -2.90
CA CYS A 131 2.64 25.66 -3.69
C CYS A 131 2.61 24.79 -4.96
N PRO A 132 1.89 25.17 -6.04
CA PRO A 132 1.91 24.42 -7.28
C PRO A 132 3.32 24.41 -7.89
N ALA A 133 3.73 23.26 -8.43
CA ALA A 133 5.00 23.17 -9.13
C ALA A 133 5.00 24.12 -10.33
N SER A 134 5.99 25.02 -10.40
CA SER A 134 6.17 25.92 -11.53
C SER A 134 6.45 25.11 -12.80
N GLN A 135 5.69 25.39 -13.86
CA GLN A 135 5.90 24.76 -15.17
C GLN A 135 7.15 25.31 -15.88
N SER A 136 7.61 26.51 -15.51
CA SER A 136 8.74 27.16 -16.15
C SER A 136 10.03 26.95 -15.37
N GLY A 137 11.00 26.24 -15.94
CA GLY A 137 12.36 26.11 -15.40
C GLY A 137 13.17 27.42 -15.37
N HIS A 138 12.54 28.58 -15.58
CA HIS A 138 13.21 29.88 -15.56
C HIS A 138 13.27 30.45 -14.14
N VAL A 139 14.48 30.42 -13.58
CA VAL A 139 14.87 30.74 -12.20
C VAL A 139 14.87 32.26 -11.90
N GLY A 140 13.88 33.00 -12.41
CA GLY A 140 13.85 34.46 -12.28
C GLY A 140 12.48 34.99 -11.84
N GLN A 141 11.90 34.46 -10.76
CA GLN A 141 10.61 34.95 -10.27
C GLN A 141 10.77 35.87 -9.05
N GLN A 142 10.35 37.10 -9.28
CA GLN A 142 9.97 38.11 -8.29
C GLN A 142 8.83 37.55 -7.41
N GLU A 143 8.85 37.81 -6.10
CA GLU A 143 7.78 37.41 -5.18
C GLU A 143 6.45 38.03 -5.62
N GLN A 144 5.62 37.26 -6.31
CA GLN A 144 4.24 37.62 -6.57
C GLN A 144 3.44 37.21 -5.33
N GLY A 145 2.79 38.16 -4.67
CA GLY A 145 2.01 37.91 -3.46
C GLY A 145 0.92 36.84 -3.65
N ILE A 146 0.27 36.44 -2.54
CA ILE A 146 -0.71 35.35 -2.50
C ILE A 146 -1.81 35.55 -3.55
N LYS A 147 -1.93 34.60 -4.47
CA LYS A 147 -3.00 34.51 -5.46
C LYS A 147 -4.07 33.52 -5.00
N HIS A 148 -5.19 33.46 -5.70
CA HIS A 148 -6.27 32.51 -5.41
C HIS A 148 -6.70 31.73 -6.64
N ALA A 149 -6.78 30.41 -6.52
CA ALA A 149 -7.42 29.55 -7.51
C ALA A 149 -8.92 29.51 -7.23
N THR A 150 -9.72 29.56 -8.29
CA THR A 150 -11.20 29.53 -8.20
C THR A 150 -11.78 28.14 -8.45
N ARG A 151 -10.94 27.20 -8.90
CA ARG A 151 -11.32 25.82 -9.19
C ARG A 151 -10.27 24.84 -8.67
N LEU A 152 -10.71 23.65 -8.29
CA LEU A 152 -9.85 22.51 -7.93
C LEU A 152 -10.18 21.33 -8.84
N ALA A 153 -9.20 20.83 -9.57
CA ALA A 153 -9.32 19.59 -10.32
C ALA A 153 -8.55 18.46 -9.63
N ILE A 154 -9.13 17.26 -9.61
CA ILE A 154 -8.45 16.04 -9.16
C ILE A 154 -8.34 15.12 -10.36
N GLU A 155 -7.13 14.67 -10.68
CA GLU A 155 -6.83 13.75 -11.77
C GLU A 155 -6.14 12.50 -11.25
N LEU A 156 -6.77 11.35 -11.45
CA LEU A 156 -6.23 10.04 -11.11
C LEU A 156 -6.00 9.23 -12.38
N GLY A 157 -4.76 8.78 -12.57
CA GLY A 157 -4.41 7.83 -13.61
C GLY A 157 -4.90 6.42 -13.28
N TYR A 158 -5.39 5.71 -14.28
CA TYR A 158 -5.74 4.30 -14.13
C TYR A 158 -5.54 3.52 -15.42
N PHE A 159 -5.49 2.20 -15.29
CA PHE A 159 -5.58 1.27 -16.41
C PHE A 159 -6.82 0.41 -16.25
N GLN A 160 -7.63 0.34 -17.30
CA GLN A 160 -8.70 -0.64 -17.45
C GLN A 160 -8.08 -1.96 -17.94
N ASP A 161 -8.68 -3.09 -17.58
CA ASP A 161 -8.30 -4.46 -17.98
C ASP A 161 -7.30 -5.15 -17.04
N ASN A 162 -7.16 -6.45 -17.24
CA ASN A 162 -6.35 -7.35 -16.44
C ASN A 162 -4.86 -7.13 -16.74
N LEU A 163 -4.27 -6.06 -16.19
CA LEU A 163 -2.82 -5.87 -16.15
C LEU A 163 -2.08 -7.08 -15.56
N SER A 164 -2.73 -7.86 -14.70
CA SER A 164 -2.14 -9.10 -14.17
C SER A 164 -2.13 -10.26 -15.18
N GLY A 165 -3.01 -10.21 -16.19
CA GLY A 165 -3.16 -11.23 -17.24
C GLY A 165 -2.50 -10.87 -18.57
N LYS A 166 -2.22 -9.58 -18.83
CA LYS A 166 -1.41 -9.17 -19.99
C LYS A 166 -0.02 -9.77 -19.83
N LYS A 167 0.27 -10.80 -20.62
CA LYS A 167 1.63 -11.33 -20.77
C LYS A 167 2.50 -10.13 -21.14
N PRO A 168 3.41 -9.65 -20.26
CA PRO A 168 4.29 -8.56 -20.62
C PRO A 168 5.02 -8.99 -21.90
N ASN A 169 5.01 -8.13 -22.92
CA ASN A 169 5.56 -8.40 -24.25
C ASN A 169 6.81 -9.28 -24.17
N ASP A 170 6.67 -10.58 -24.50
CA ASP A 170 7.59 -11.73 -24.68
C ASP A 170 9.06 -11.69 -24.23
N THR A 171 9.47 -10.72 -23.42
CA THR A 171 10.84 -10.49 -23.01
C THR A 171 11.03 -11.01 -21.59
N LEU A 172 11.84 -12.05 -21.49
CA LEU A 172 12.25 -12.72 -20.24
C LEU A 172 12.68 -11.75 -19.13
N VAL A 173 13.27 -10.62 -19.54
CA VAL A 173 13.79 -9.58 -18.65
C VAL A 173 12.65 -8.90 -17.90
N SER A 174 11.54 -8.60 -18.57
CA SER A 174 10.39 -7.93 -17.97
C SER A 174 9.71 -8.79 -16.89
N LEU A 175 9.46 -10.08 -17.17
CA LEU A 175 8.83 -11.01 -16.21
C LEU A 175 9.62 -11.20 -14.91
N ASN A 176 10.95 -11.38 -15.02
CA ASN A 176 11.80 -11.58 -13.84
C ASN A 176 11.82 -10.32 -12.96
N VAL A 177 12.00 -9.18 -13.62
CA VAL A 177 12.08 -7.89 -12.98
C VAL A 177 10.75 -7.52 -12.32
N PHE A 178 9.63 -7.70 -13.03
CA PHE A 178 8.28 -7.49 -12.52
C PHE A 178 8.01 -8.41 -11.32
N GLY A 179 8.28 -9.72 -11.45
CA GLY A 179 8.02 -10.70 -10.39
C GLY A 179 8.74 -10.35 -9.09
N ARG A 180 10.06 -10.10 -9.15
CA ARG A 180 10.89 -9.84 -7.97
C ARG A 180 10.52 -8.55 -7.24
N ARG A 181 10.13 -7.51 -7.98
CA ARG A 181 9.79 -6.20 -7.40
C ARG A 181 8.46 -6.27 -6.66
N ASN A 182 7.50 -6.97 -7.24
CA ASN A 182 6.18 -7.20 -6.65
C ASN A 182 6.21 -8.14 -5.42
N GLU A 183 7.29 -8.89 -5.17
CA GLU A 183 7.43 -9.71 -3.95
C GLU A 183 7.45 -8.90 -2.64
N ARG A 184 7.69 -7.58 -2.74
CA ARG A 184 7.69 -6.65 -1.61
C ARG A 184 6.33 -6.07 -1.27
N LEU A 185 5.32 -6.28 -2.13
CA LEU A 185 3.98 -5.74 -1.92
C LEU A 185 3.25 -6.48 -0.80
N ASN A 186 2.28 -5.80 -0.19
CA ASN A 186 1.46 -6.35 0.88
C ASN A 186 0.36 -7.26 0.34
N SER A 187 -0.11 -7.02 -0.89
CA SER A 187 -0.98 -7.92 -1.64
C SER A 187 -0.66 -7.87 -3.13
N ARG A 188 -0.31 -9.00 -3.74
CA ARG A 188 -0.08 -9.08 -5.20
C ARG A 188 -1.36 -9.27 -6.02
N ASP A 189 -2.49 -9.50 -5.35
CA ASP A 189 -3.80 -9.61 -6.01
C ASP A 189 -4.50 -8.26 -6.13
N ASP A 190 -4.13 -7.34 -5.23
CA ASP A 190 -4.73 -6.02 -5.11
C ASP A 190 -3.74 -4.90 -5.37
N GLU A 191 -2.44 -5.19 -5.49
CA GLU A 191 -1.41 -4.20 -5.81
C GLU A 191 -0.42 -4.72 -6.85
N ILE A 192 0.07 -3.80 -7.68
CA ILE A 192 1.19 -4.03 -8.60
C ILE A 192 2.12 -2.82 -8.64
N LEU A 193 3.40 -3.08 -8.90
CA LEU A 193 4.40 -2.09 -9.26
C LEU A 193 4.68 -2.21 -10.76
N ILE A 194 4.46 -1.12 -11.49
CA ILE A 194 4.80 -0.97 -12.91
C ILE A 194 6.03 -0.08 -12.99
N VAL A 195 7.04 -0.49 -13.75
CA VAL A 195 8.27 0.28 -13.92
C VAL A 195 8.00 1.46 -14.85
N ASP A 196 8.46 2.66 -14.51
CA ASP A 196 8.60 3.75 -15.49
C ASP A 196 9.82 3.51 -16.38
N ASP A 197 9.86 2.35 -17.02
CA ASP A 197 10.68 2.17 -18.20
C ASP A 197 9.80 2.40 -19.42
N ARG A 198 10.41 2.89 -20.50
CA ARG A 198 9.69 3.25 -21.72
C ARG A 198 9.17 2.04 -22.50
N LEU A 199 9.20 0.82 -21.93
CA LEU A 199 9.08 -0.43 -22.68
C LEU A 199 7.92 -1.31 -22.23
N GLU A 200 7.50 -1.30 -20.96
CA GLU A 200 6.50 -2.26 -20.47
C GLU A 200 5.04 -1.84 -20.67
N VAL A 201 4.68 -0.60 -20.37
CA VAL A 201 3.32 -0.08 -20.53
C VAL A 201 3.38 1.24 -21.25
N LYS A 202 2.68 1.32 -22.38
CA LYS A 202 2.65 2.57 -23.11
C LYS A 202 1.90 3.59 -22.28
N ARG A 203 2.54 4.72 -22.02
CA ARG A 203 1.95 5.83 -21.26
C ARG A 203 0.65 6.37 -21.90
N GLU A 204 0.43 6.06 -23.18
CA GLU A 204 -0.80 6.37 -23.92
C GLU A 204 -2.00 5.50 -23.52
N ASP A 205 -1.78 4.35 -22.87
CA ASP A 205 -2.85 3.46 -22.40
C ASP A 205 -3.42 3.92 -21.04
N GLU A 206 -2.73 4.85 -20.34
CA GLU A 206 -3.22 5.39 -19.08
C GLU A 206 -4.45 6.26 -19.33
N GLN A 207 -5.58 5.85 -18.76
CA GLN A 207 -6.80 6.63 -18.73
C GLN A 207 -6.81 7.53 -17.49
N VAL A 208 -7.63 8.59 -17.51
CA VAL A 208 -7.72 9.55 -16.41
C VAL A 208 -9.14 9.67 -15.94
N ILE A 209 -9.35 9.50 -14.64
CA ILE A 209 -10.58 9.88 -13.95
C ILE A 209 -10.38 11.30 -13.45
N ARG A 210 -11.34 12.17 -13.72
CA ARG A 210 -11.24 13.60 -13.37
C ARG A 210 -12.54 14.09 -12.77
N THR A 211 -12.41 14.94 -11.75
CA THR A 211 -13.51 15.75 -11.23
C THR A 211 -13.04 17.18 -10.98
N VAL A 212 -13.95 18.14 -11.09
CA VAL A 212 -13.68 19.58 -10.91
C VAL A 212 -14.67 20.14 -9.90
N ILE A 213 -14.12 20.86 -8.92
CA ILE A 213 -14.86 21.65 -7.95
C ILE A 213 -14.76 23.11 -8.36
N GLU A 214 -15.90 23.75 -8.55
CA GLU A 214 -16.00 25.16 -8.93
C GLU A 214 -16.35 26.04 -7.72
N ASP A 215 -16.28 27.35 -7.89
CA ASP A 215 -16.68 28.35 -6.89
C ASP A 215 -15.99 28.24 -5.53
N ILE A 216 -14.72 27.85 -5.55
CA ILE A 216 -13.87 27.79 -4.35
C ILE A 216 -12.86 28.93 -4.35
N ARG A 217 -12.15 29.12 -3.24
CA ARG A 217 -11.09 30.13 -3.14
C ARG A 217 -9.89 29.53 -2.41
N ILE A 218 -8.94 29.00 -3.18
CA ILE A 218 -7.74 28.36 -2.62
C ILE A 218 -6.56 29.33 -2.72
N PRO A 219 -6.00 29.83 -1.61
CA PRO A 219 -4.80 30.65 -1.66
C PRO A 219 -3.61 29.81 -2.14
N TYR A 220 -2.82 30.36 -3.07
CA TYR A 220 -1.60 29.72 -3.56
C TYR A 220 -0.48 30.74 -3.76
N GLU A 221 0.74 30.25 -3.72
CA GLU A 221 1.95 31.02 -3.92
C GLU A 221 2.89 30.28 -4.87
N GLU A 222 3.42 30.98 -5.88
CA GLU A 222 4.41 30.45 -6.83
C GLU A 222 5.84 30.48 -6.25
N THR A 223 5.99 30.25 -4.95
CA THR A 223 7.30 30.18 -4.30
C THR A 223 7.92 28.79 -4.42
N ARG A 224 9.25 28.73 -4.32
CA ARG A 224 9.96 27.45 -4.24
C ARG A 224 9.59 26.74 -2.94
N ASN A 225 9.45 25.42 -3.00
CA ASN A 225 9.37 24.58 -1.82
C ASN A 225 10.52 24.92 -0.86
N TYR A 226 10.21 25.56 0.26
CA TYR A 226 11.21 25.83 1.28
C TYR A 226 11.38 24.60 2.14
N SER A 227 12.60 24.05 2.16
CA SER A 227 13.00 23.12 3.20
C SER A 227 13.18 23.91 4.49
N ARG A 228 12.24 23.78 5.43
CA ARG A 228 12.41 24.35 6.78
C ARG A 228 12.90 23.26 7.72
N LYS A 229 13.95 23.57 8.49
CA LYS A 229 14.35 22.75 9.63
C LYS A 229 13.36 22.99 10.77
N ILE A 230 12.64 21.95 11.18
CA ILE A 230 11.80 21.98 12.38
C ILE A 230 12.66 21.51 13.56
N LYS A 231 12.57 22.21 14.70
CA LYS A 231 13.17 21.73 15.94
C LYS A 231 12.32 20.58 16.47
N SER A 232 12.94 19.42 16.76
CA SER A 232 12.27 18.30 17.41
C SER A 232 11.57 18.81 18.68
N PRO A 233 10.30 18.42 18.91
CA PRO A 233 9.53 18.88 20.05
C PRO A 233 10.04 18.38 21.42
N GLY A 234 11.17 17.68 21.49
CA GLY A 234 11.76 17.19 22.74
C GLY A 234 10.98 15.97 23.25
N LEU A 235 11.51 14.78 23.00
CA LEU A 235 10.75 13.53 23.11
C LEU A 235 10.86 12.84 24.50
N LEU A 236 11.69 13.35 25.41
CA LEU A 236 12.03 12.67 26.68
C LEU A 236 10.97 12.79 27.79
N SER A 237 9.84 13.43 27.53
CA SER A 237 8.84 13.77 28.56
C SER A 237 7.44 13.18 28.33
N TYR A 238 7.31 12.21 27.41
CA TYR A 238 6.01 11.58 27.14
C TYR A 238 5.74 10.47 28.13
N GLU A 239 4.54 10.49 28.70
CA GLU A 239 4.07 9.48 29.67
C GLU A 239 3.01 8.56 29.07
N LYS A 240 2.36 8.99 27.98
CA LYS A 240 1.28 8.28 27.31
C LYS A 240 1.22 8.70 25.84
N ILE A 241 0.98 7.75 24.95
CA ILE A 241 0.65 8.01 23.55
C ILE A 241 -0.69 7.34 23.24
N GLU A 242 -1.61 8.08 22.66
CA GLU A 242 -2.88 7.55 22.15
C GLU A 242 -2.83 7.53 20.63
N ILE A 243 -3.14 6.39 20.03
CA ILE A 243 -3.17 6.19 18.58
C ILE A 243 -4.60 5.84 18.19
N GLN A 244 -5.24 6.70 17.39
CA GLN A 244 -6.58 6.47 16.87
C GLN A 244 -6.53 6.18 15.36
N TYR A 245 -6.95 4.99 14.97
CA TYR A 245 -6.99 4.55 13.57
C TYR A 245 -8.28 5.01 12.88
N LYS A 246 -8.14 5.49 11.65
CA LYS A 246 -9.23 5.97 10.80
C LYS A 246 -9.19 5.29 9.42
N PRO A 247 -10.33 4.76 8.94
CA PRO A 247 -11.63 4.69 9.62
C PRO A 247 -11.71 3.63 10.74
N SER A 248 -10.92 2.56 10.66
CA SER A 248 -10.72 1.57 11.74
C SER A 248 -9.35 0.89 11.63
N MET A 249 -9.03 -0.02 12.56
CA MET A 249 -7.83 -0.85 12.46
C MET A 249 -7.89 -1.80 11.25
N LEU A 250 -9.08 -2.24 10.81
CA LEU A 250 -9.22 -3.12 9.65
C LEU A 250 -8.71 -2.44 8.37
N GLU A 251 -9.22 -1.26 8.04
CA GLU A 251 -8.81 -0.55 6.82
C GLU A 251 -7.42 0.05 6.93
N TYR A 252 -6.91 0.29 8.14
CA TYR A 252 -5.53 0.74 8.33
C TYR A 252 -4.54 -0.38 8.06
N PHE A 253 -4.69 -1.53 8.73
CA PHE A 253 -3.69 -2.61 8.69
C PHE A 253 -3.89 -3.62 7.56
N PHE A 254 -5.13 -3.81 7.12
CA PHE A 254 -5.54 -4.82 6.14
C PHE A 254 -6.49 -4.21 5.09
N PRO A 255 -6.02 -3.20 4.31
CA PRO A 255 -6.87 -2.46 3.39
C PRO A 255 -7.37 -3.29 2.19
N TYR A 256 -6.82 -4.48 1.95
CA TYR A 256 -7.09 -5.26 0.75
C TYR A 256 -8.04 -6.42 0.98
N LYS A 257 -8.92 -6.68 0.00
CA LYS A 257 -9.90 -7.77 0.08
C LYS A 257 -9.26 -9.15 0.23
N SER A 258 -8.16 -9.42 -0.47
CA SER A 258 -7.43 -10.69 -0.32
C SER A 258 -6.87 -10.91 1.09
N GLN A 259 -6.52 -9.83 1.80
CA GLN A 259 -6.10 -9.91 3.20
C GLN A 259 -7.32 -10.13 4.10
N GLN A 260 -8.39 -9.37 3.88
CA GLN A 260 -9.62 -9.49 4.67
C GLN A 260 -10.27 -10.87 4.51
N SER A 261 -10.14 -11.55 3.36
CA SER A 261 -10.65 -12.91 3.17
C SER A 261 -9.94 -13.97 4.03
N LEU A 262 -8.82 -13.64 4.64
CA LEU A 262 -8.10 -14.54 5.57
C LEU A 262 -8.57 -14.37 7.02
N LEU A 263 -9.38 -13.34 7.30
CA LEU A 263 -9.93 -13.06 8.62
C LEU A 263 -11.24 -13.84 8.85
N SER A 264 -11.52 -14.21 10.09
CA SER A 264 -12.86 -14.66 10.47
C SER A 264 -13.81 -13.46 10.60
N PRO A 265 -15.14 -13.67 10.56
CA PRO A 265 -16.10 -12.61 10.84
C PRO A 265 -15.86 -11.92 12.19
N ASP A 266 -15.49 -12.68 13.22
CA ASP A 266 -15.19 -12.14 14.56
C ASP A 266 -13.93 -11.26 14.56
N GLU A 267 -12.87 -11.69 13.85
CA GLU A 267 -11.64 -10.89 13.70
C GLU A 267 -11.91 -9.60 12.93
N MET A 268 -12.72 -9.66 11.86
CA MET A 268 -13.16 -8.46 11.13
C MET A 268 -13.96 -7.51 12.03
N GLY A 269 -14.94 -8.02 12.78
CA GLY A 269 -15.74 -7.22 13.69
C GLY A 269 -14.90 -6.59 14.82
N TYR A 270 -13.93 -7.32 15.35
CA TYR A 270 -12.95 -6.81 16.31
C TYR A 270 -12.13 -5.66 15.73
N LEU A 271 -11.54 -5.84 14.55
CA LEU A 271 -10.70 -4.82 13.90
C LEU A 271 -11.50 -3.59 13.43
N GLN A 272 -12.77 -3.77 13.06
CA GLN A 272 -13.67 -2.67 12.66
C GLN A 272 -14.11 -1.81 13.86
N SER A 273 -14.36 -2.46 15.00
CA SER A 273 -14.74 -1.76 16.24
C SER A 273 -13.54 -1.17 16.98
N GLY A 274 -12.37 -1.80 16.86
CA GLY A 274 -11.10 -1.31 17.38
C GLY A 274 -10.66 -0.02 16.68
N ARG A 275 -10.64 1.08 17.45
CA ARG A 275 -10.24 2.40 16.91
C ARG A 275 -9.06 3.01 17.64
N THR A 276 -8.84 2.70 18.91
CA THR A 276 -7.84 3.41 19.73
C THR A 276 -6.94 2.45 20.48
N ILE A 277 -5.64 2.73 20.48
CA ILE A 277 -4.63 2.08 21.32
C ILE A 277 -4.01 3.13 22.23
N VAL A 278 -3.73 2.72 23.46
CA VAL A 278 -3.03 3.56 24.43
C VAL A 278 -1.71 2.89 24.79
N LEU A 279 -0.61 3.56 24.47
CA LEU A 279 0.74 3.14 24.84
C LEU A 279 1.13 3.84 26.14
N ASN A 280 1.31 3.06 27.20
CA ASN A 280 1.81 3.52 28.50
C ASN A 280 3.18 2.88 28.84
N ASP A 281 3.57 1.84 28.10
CA ASP A 281 4.86 1.20 28.29
C ASP A 281 5.99 2.11 27.81
N LYS A 282 7.04 2.25 28.62
CA LYS A 282 8.14 3.17 28.33
C LYS A 282 8.92 2.76 27.09
N GLN A 283 9.07 1.47 26.82
CA GLN A 283 9.77 0.97 25.64
C GLN A 283 8.95 1.23 24.37
N ASP A 284 7.64 1.06 24.41
CA ASP A 284 6.76 1.36 23.27
C ASP A 284 6.70 2.87 22.99
N ILE A 285 6.59 3.70 24.03
CA ILE A 285 6.64 5.17 23.92
C ILE A 285 7.99 5.59 23.34
N HIS A 286 9.10 5.03 23.85
CA HIS A 286 10.44 5.31 23.34
C HIS A 286 10.58 4.88 21.88
N THR A 287 10.01 3.72 21.52
CA THR A 287 9.98 3.22 20.15
C THR A 287 9.29 4.26 19.25
N VAL A 288 8.07 4.70 19.54
CA VAL A 288 7.40 5.76 18.76
C VAL A 288 8.23 7.05 18.70
N ALA A 289 8.75 7.48 19.84
CA ALA A 289 9.56 8.68 19.96
C ALA A 289 10.80 8.64 19.07
N GLU A 290 11.52 7.52 18.99
CA GLU A 290 12.71 7.40 18.14
C GLU A 290 12.41 7.62 16.65
N TYR A 291 11.17 7.40 16.20
CA TYR A 291 10.79 7.56 14.80
C TYR A 291 10.11 8.87 14.44
N ILE A 292 9.45 9.52 15.40
CA ILE A 292 9.22 10.95 15.24
C ILE A 292 10.63 11.52 15.13
N PRO A 293 11.06 12.03 13.96
CA PRO A 293 12.46 12.24 13.72
C PRO A 293 13.06 12.94 14.93
N ASN A 294 13.99 12.26 15.62
CA ASN A 294 15.01 12.95 16.38
C ASN A 294 15.61 13.84 15.31
N THR A 295 15.12 15.08 15.21
CA THR A 295 15.37 15.95 14.07
C THR A 295 16.87 16.18 14.07
N ARG A 296 17.61 15.29 13.42
CA ARG A 296 18.91 15.63 12.91
C ARG A 296 18.65 16.89 12.11
N ALA A 297 19.55 17.85 12.18
CA ALA A 297 19.38 19.18 11.64
C ALA A 297 19.18 19.23 10.10
N ASP A 298 18.77 18.13 9.47
CA ASP A 298 18.77 17.79 8.06
C ASP A 298 17.48 17.09 7.61
N THR A 299 16.48 16.86 8.47
CA THR A 299 15.16 16.39 8.00
C THR A 299 14.53 17.44 7.09
N THR A 300 14.44 17.11 5.80
CA THR A 300 13.85 17.98 4.78
C THR A 300 12.34 17.89 4.88
N VAL A 301 11.73 18.94 5.41
CA VAL A 301 10.27 19.09 5.40
C VAL A 301 9.87 19.58 4.02
N LEU A 302 9.05 18.79 3.33
CA LEU A 302 8.49 19.16 2.05
C LEU A 302 7.19 19.92 2.31
N ALA A 303 7.23 21.24 2.20
CA ALA A 303 6.02 22.05 2.22
C ALA A 303 5.31 21.98 0.86
N GLY A 304 3.97 21.98 0.87
CA GLY A 304 3.15 22.13 -0.33
C GLY A 304 2.89 20.87 -1.17
N ILE A 305 3.42 19.70 -0.78
CA ILE A 305 3.10 18.44 -1.47
C ILE A 305 1.76 17.90 -0.96
N PRO A 306 0.79 17.63 -1.84
CA PRO A 306 -0.45 16.98 -1.45
C PRO A 306 -0.18 15.58 -0.88
N VAL A 307 -0.76 15.30 0.29
CA VAL A 307 -0.69 13.98 0.91
C VAL A 307 -1.98 13.26 0.61
N ARG A 308 -1.90 12.22 -0.21
CA ARG A 308 -3.03 11.34 -0.50
C ARG A 308 -2.96 10.11 0.38
N TYR A 309 -4.06 9.71 1.01
CA TYR A 309 -4.08 8.54 1.87
C TYR A 309 -5.46 7.89 1.91
N ARG A 310 -5.50 6.57 2.09
CA ARG A 310 -6.74 5.80 2.24
C ARG A 310 -7.15 5.64 3.70
N SER A 311 -6.16 5.54 4.56
CA SER A 311 -6.30 5.37 6.00
C SER A 311 -5.16 6.12 6.69
N HIS A 312 -5.41 6.55 7.92
CA HIS A 312 -4.41 7.22 8.74
C HIS A 312 -4.59 6.88 10.21
N ALA A 313 -3.56 7.12 11.00
CA ALA A 313 -3.59 7.00 12.44
C ALA A 313 -3.32 8.38 13.06
N GLU A 314 -4.26 8.91 13.82
CA GLU A 314 -4.10 10.12 14.61
C GLU A 314 -3.34 9.77 15.90
N VAL A 315 -2.19 10.38 16.12
CA VAL A 315 -1.32 10.15 17.27
C VAL A 315 -1.34 11.37 18.16
N THR A 316 -1.70 11.19 19.43
CA THR A 316 -1.66 12.22 20.47
C THR A 316 -0.67 11.81 21.55
N CYS A 317 0.41 12.57 21.71
CA CYS A 317 1.38 12.39 22.79
C CYS A 317 0.99 13.26 23.98
N TYR A 318 1.07 12.70 25.19
CA TYR A 318 0.73 13.38 26.44
C TYR A 318 1.96 13.59 27.31
N SER A 319 1.98 14.73 28.01
CA SER A 319 2.95 15.03 29.07
C SER A 319 2.25 15.67 30.26
N LYS A 320 2.44 15.14 31.47
CA LYS A 320 1.81 15.63 32.71
C LYS A 320 0.28 15.71 32.60
N GLY A 321 -0.34 14.70 31.99
CA GLY A 321 -1.77 14.55 31.80
C GLY A 321 -2.38 15.41 30.69
N LYS A 322 -1.59 16.20 29.96
CA LYS A 322 -2.08 17.11 28.91
C LYS A 322 -1.57 16.70 27.53
N PRO A 323 -2.39 16.85 26.47
CA PRO A 323 -1.92 16.72 25.10
C PRO A 323 -0.77 17.70 24.86
N PHE A 324 0.36 17.17 24.39
CA PHE A 324 1.57 17.93 24.12
C PHE A 324 1.83 18.07 22.61
N LEU A 325 1.62 16.99 21.86
CA LEU A 325 1.84 16.94 20.42
C LEU A 325 0.77 16.08 19.76
N SER A 326 0.30 16.51 18.58
CA SER A 326 -0.64 15.74 17.78
C SER A 326 -0.22 15.72 16.31
N PHE A 327 -0.23 14.54 15.71
CA PHE A 327 0.12 14.35 14.30
C PHE A 327 -0.60 13.13 13.72
N SER A 328 -0.69 13.06 12.40
CA SER A 328 -1.28 11.91 11.69
C SER A 328 -0.20 11.11 10.98
N ILE A 329 -0.25 9.78 11.08
CA ILE A 329 0.56 8.87 10.28
C ILE A 329 -0.29 8.39 9.11
N CYS A 330 0.09 8.80 7.89
CA CYS A 330 -0.60 8.47 6.65
C CYS A 330 0.18 7.37 5.90
N ASN A 331 -0.52 6.35 5.41
CA ASN A 331 0.04 5.24 4.60
C ASN A 331 1.28 4.53 5.20
N ASP A 332 1.47 4.55 6.52
CA ASP A 332 2.67 4.03 7.22
C ASP A 332 4.01 4.69 6.80
N ASP A 333 4.02 5.73 5.96
CA ASP A 333 5.26 6.31 5.39
C ASP A 333 5.36 7.84 5.47
N ARG A 334 4.32 8.51 5.98
CA ARG A 334 4.26 9.96 6.15
C ARG A 334 3.67 10.37 7.50
N ILE A 335 4.19 11.47 8.04
CA ILE A 335 3.68 12.12 9.24
C ILE A 335 3.23 13.54 8.87
N VAL A 336 1.99 13.89 9.22
CA VAL A 336 1.43 15.23 9.12
C VAL A 336 1.29 15.82 10.51
N ILE A 337 2.15 16.77 10.88
CA ILE A 337 2.14 17.44 12.19
C ILE A 337 1.24 18.67 12.13
N GLU A 338 0.25 18.74 13.05
CA GLU A 338 -0.67 19.88 13.21
C GLU A 338 -1.35 20.35 11.91
N GLY A 339 -1.52 19.47 10.92
CA GLY A 339 -2.04 19.87 9.61
C GLY A 339 -1.16 20.92 8.91
N LYS A 340 0.14 20.98 9.22
CA LYS A 340 1.06 22.01 8.70
C LYS A 340 2.33 21.46 8.10
N TYR A 341 2.90 20.42 8.70
CA TYR A 341 4.21 19.92 8.31
C TYR A 341 4.13 18.47 7.86
N LEU A 342 4.58 18.23 6.64
CA LEU A 342 4.74 16.89 6.10
C LEU A 342 6.17 16.43 6.29
N ILE A 343 6.31 15.33 7.01
CA ILE A 343 7.56 14.61 7.17
C ILE A 343 7.40 13.27 6.47
N SER A 344 8.26 13.01 5.51
CA SER A 344 8.43 11.68 4.94
C SER A 344 9.64 11.00 5.56
N PHE A 345 9.54 9.71 5.80
CA PHE A 345 10.62 8.91 6.37
C PHE A 345 10.71 7.58 5.65
N GLU A 346 11.87 6.96 5.79
CA GLU A 346 12.19 5.71 5.10
C GLU A 346 11.48 4.52 5.71
N ARG A 347 11.38 4.50 7.05
CA ARG A 347 10.90 3.37 7.83
C ARG A 347 10.33 3.82 9.18
N LEU A 348 9.04 4.12 9.25
CA LEU A 348 8.35 3.88 10.51
C LEU A 348 8.37 2.37 10.74
N PRO A 349 8.58 1.88 11.97
CA PRO A 349 8.17 0.53 12.27
C PRO A 349 6.68 0.55 12.01
N SER A 350 6.22 -0.43 11.23
CA SER A 350 4.80 -0.58 11.01
C SER A 350 4.10 -0.52 12.38
N LEU A 351 3.06 0.32 12.51
CA LEU A 351 2.29 0.44 13.75
C LEU A 351 1.75 -0.90 14.24
N LYS A 352 1.74 -1.92 13.36
CA LYS A 352 1.55 -3.32 13.66
C LYS A 352 2.44 -3.85 14.80
N LYS A 353 3.70 -3.40 14.88
CA LYS A 353 4.62 -3.79 15.97
C LYS A 353 4.22 -3.22 17.33
N LEU A 354 3.55 -2.07 17.33
CA LEU A 354 3.06 -1.38 18.53
C LEU A 354 1.62 -1.80 18.89
N THR A 355 1.10 -2.79 18.18
CA THR A 355 -0.28 -3.27 18.30
C THR A 355 -0.25 -4.78 18.54
N PRO A 356 0.11 -5.24 19.76
CA PRO A 356 0.28 -6.68 20.04
C PRO A 356 -0.97 -7.50 19.68
N GLN A 357 -2.16 -6.92 19.85
CA GLN A 357 -3.44 -7.58 19.55
C GLN A 357 -3.64 -7.98 18.09
N ILE A 358 -2.89 -7.41 17.13
CA ILE A 358 -2.96 -7.81 15.71
C ILE A 358 -1.74 -8.60 15.26
N GLN A 359 -0.78 -8.87 16.15
CA GLN A 359 0.47 -9.50 15.77
C GLN A 359 0.24 -10.86 15.10
N ALA A 360 -0.61 -11.70 15.69
CA ALA A 360 -0.92 -13.01 15.14
C ALA A 360 -1.59 -12.92 13.76
N ILE A 361 -2.47 -11.93 13.58
CA ILE A 361 -3.09 -11.62 12.28
C ILE A 361 -2.04 -11.18 11.25
N ASP A 362 -1.13 -10.28 11.60
CA ASP A 362 -0.08 -9.81 10.68
C ASP A 362 0.86 -10.95 10.27
N LEU A 363 1.27 -11.81 11.20
CA LEU A 363 2.12 -12.95 10.89
C LEU A 363 1.42 -13.91 9.92
N ARG A 364 0.13 -14.19 10.12
CA ARG A 364 -0.71 -14.95 9.18
C ARG A 364 -0.77 -14.28 7.80
N MET A 365 -0.99 -12.97 7.71
CA MET A 365 -1.00 -12.25 6.42
C MET A 365 0.33 -12.37 5.70
N ARG A 366 1.44 -12.22 6.43
CA ARG A 366 2.79 -12.38 5.88
C ARG A 366 3.05 -13.81 5.41
N CYS A 367 2.50 -14.82 6.08
CA CYS A 367 2.53 -16.21 5.62
C CYS A 367 1.80 -16.36 4.28
N ALA A 368 0.59 -15.80 4.15
CA ALA A 368 -0.16 -15.83 2.90
C ALA A 368 0.56 -15.10 1.76
N VAL A 369 1.17 -13.94 2.03
CA VAL A 369 2.01 -13.22 1.05
C VAL A 369 3.21 -14.07 0.61
N ASN A 370 3.84 -14.80 1.52
CA ASN A 370 4.95 -15.71 1.21
C ASN A 370 4.50 -16.85 0.28
N LEU A 371 3.37 -17.50 0.57
CA LEU A 371 2.77 -18.51 -0.32
C LEU A 371 2.42 -17.94 -1.69
N LYS A 372 1.80 -16.75 -1.73
CA LYS A 372 1.49 -16.08 -2.99
C LYS A 372 2.75 -15.77 -3.79
N ASN A 373 3.81 -15.33 -3.13
CA ASN A 373 5.10 -15.14 -3.79
C ASN A 373 5.63 -16.45 -4.38
N LEU A 374 5.56 -17.57 -3.65
CA LEU A 374 5.91 -18.89 -4.17
C LEU A 374 5.08 -19.29 -5.39
N TRP A 375 3.78 -19.00 -5.42
CA TRP A 375 2.93 -19.22 -6.59
C TRP A 375 3.49 -18.54 -7.85
N TYR A 376 3.85 -17.26 -7.75
CA TYR A 376 4.47 -16.54 -8.85
C TYR A 376 5.85 -17.10 -9.21
N ARG A 377 6.64 -17.55 -8.21
CA ARG A 377 7.93 -18.18 -8.49
C ARG A 377 7.79 -19.51 -9.23
N LEU A 378 6.76 -20.30 -8.92
CA LEU A 378 6.43 -21.55 -9.61
C LEU A 378 6.00 -21.30 -11.06
N HIS A 379 5.20 -20.26 -11.30
CA HIS A 379 4.80 -19.86 -12.66
C HIS A 379 5.99 -19.33 -13.47
N PHE A 380 6.88 -18.56 -12.83
CA PHE A 380 8.12 -18.13 -13.45
C PHE A 380 9.05 -19.31 -13.73
N TYR A 381 9.07 -20.32 -12.85
CA TYR A 381 9.83 -21.55 -13.07
C TYR A 381 9.40 -22.26 -14.33
N ASN A 382 8.09 -22.46 -14.48
CA ASN A 382 7.54 -23.02 -15.70
C ASN A 382 8.03 -22.27 -16.96
N PHE A 383 7.88 -20.95 -16.95
CA PHE A 383 8.23 -20.12 -18.09
C PHE A 383 9.70 -20.26 -18.50
N GLN A 384 10.61 -20.32 -17.53
CA GLN A 384 12.04 -20.53 -17.78
C GLN A 384 12.37 -21.91 -18.33
N GLU A 385 11.76 -22.97 -17.77
CA GLU A 385 11.98 -24.33 -18.26
C GLU A 385 11.48 -24.52 -19.69
N ALA A 386 10.32 -23.96 -20.03
CA ALA A 386 9.80 -23.95 -21.39
C ALA A 386 10.75 -23.28 -22.39
N LEU A 387 11.48 -22.24 -21.95
CA LEU A 387 12.47 -21.56 -22.79
C LEU A 387 13.78 -22.33 -22.92
N ARG A 388 14.25 -22.98 -21.84
CA ARG A 388 15.47 -23.81 -21.87
C ARG A 388 15.37 -24.96 -22.86
N GLN A 389 14.19 -25.56 -22.98
CA GLN A 389 13.99 -26.72 -23.83
C GLN A 389 13.90 -26.35 -25.32
N ASN A 390 13.85 -25.04 -25.66
CA ASN A 390 13.72 -24.49 -27.01
C ASN A 390 12.62 -25.18 -27.86
N ASP A 391 11.65 -25.80 -27.19
CA ASP A 391 10.58 -26.57 -27.81
C ASP A 391 9.32 -25.72 -27.78
N PHE A 392 8.87 -25.30 -28.96
CA PHE A 392 7.68 -24.50 -29.14
C PHE A 392 6.43 -25.19 -28.59
N PHE A 393 6.36 -26.53 -28.62
CA PHE A 393 5.23 -27.27 -28.05
C PHE A 393 5.26 -27.26 -26.52
N ILE A 394 6.44 -27.22 -25.91
CA ILE A 394 6.59 -27.14 -24.45
C ILE A 394 6.30 -25.72 -23.95
N ARG A 395 6.44 -24.68 -24.78
CA ARG A 395 5.93 -23.32 -24.45
C ARG A 395 4.45 -23.29 -24.10
N SER A 396 3.68 -24.29 -24.53
CA SER A 396 2.25 -24.43 -24.19
C SER A 396 1.99 -25.31 -22.96
N LYS A 397 2.96 -26.13 -22.54
CA LYS A 397 2.81 -27.02 -21.38
C LYS A 397 3.42 -26.36 -20.15
N THR A 398 2.55 -25.95 -19.24
CA THR A 398 2.97 -25.45 -17.94
C THR A 398 3.49 -26.62 -17.09
N LEU A 399 4.70 -26.52 -16.53
CA LEU A 399 5.40 -27.49 -15.71
C LEU A 399 5.71 -26.92 -14.32
N TYR A 400 5.27 -27.62 -13.27
CA TYR A 400 5.79 -27.41 -11.92
C TYR A 400 7.08 -28.21 -11.71
N PRO A 401 7.98 -27.76 -10.81
CA PRO A 401 9.17 -28.53 -10.46
C PRO A 401 8.77 -29.87 -9.84
N ILE A 402 9.71 -30.81 -9.83
CA ILE A 402 9.51 -32.12 -9.18
C ILE A 402 9.28 -31.87 -7.68
N PRO A 403 8.22 -32.43 -7.04
CA PRO A 403 7.91 -32.17 -5.64
C PRO A 403 9.04 -32.49 -4.65
N SER A 404 9.95 -33.40 -4.98
CA SER A 404 11.12 -33.72 -4.15
C SER A 404 12.32 -32.76 -4.32
N LYS A 405 12.22 -31.76 -5.21
CA LYS A 405 13.29 -30.80 -5.54
C LYS A 405 12.82 -29.35 -5.66
N TRP A 406 11.53 -29.07 -5.42
CA TRP A 406 10.94 -27.75 -5.71
C TRP A 406 11.62 -26.58 -4.98
N CYS A 407 12.09 -26.80 -3.76
CA CYS A 407 12.81 -25.77 -2.99
C CYS A 407 14.22 -25.53 -3.53
N ASP A 408 14.83 -26.53 -4.17
CA ASP A 408 16.15 -26.41 -4.78
C ASP A 408 16.07 -25.78 -6.17
N ASP A 409 15.01 -26.07 -6.92
CA ASP A 409 14.88 -25.70 -8.32
C ASP A 409 14.39 -24.27 -8.51
N ILE A 410 13.45 -23.78 -7.68
CA ILE A 410 12.93 -22.41 -7.79
C ILE A 410 14.02 -21.33 -7.59
N PRO A 411 14.89 -21.39 -6.56
CA PRO A 411 15.89 -20.34 -6.35
C PRO A 411 16.94 -20.24 -7.48
N ARG A 412 17.19 -21.33 -8.22
CA ARG A 412 18.17 -21.36 -9.34
C ARG A 412 17.79 -20.41 -10.47
N LEU A 413 16.52 -20.03 -10.56
CA LEU A 413 16.00 -19.16 -11.61
C LEU A 413 15.98 -17.69 -11.25
N TYR A 414 16.34 -17.34 -10.03
CA TYR A 414 16.55 -15.97 -9.62
C TYR A 414 18.06 -15.69 -9.69
N PRO A 415 18.61 -15.38 -10.89
CA PRO A 415 19.99 -14.92 -10.96
C PRO A 415 20.11 -13.73 -10.01
N THR A 416 21.17 -13.75 -9.21
CA THR A 416 21.59 -12.65 -8.35
C THR A 416 21.90 -11.44 -9.22
N LEU A 417 20.87 -10.73 -9.69
CA LEU A 417 20.96 -9.49 -10.45
C LEU A 417 21.57 -8.34 -9.62
N GLY A 418 21.98 -8.61 -8.38
CA GLY A 418 23.04 -7.84 -7.74
C GLY A 418 24.38 -8.26 -8.33
N GLY A 419 24.65 -7.84 -9.57
CA GLY A 419 25.86 -8.09 -10.35
C GLY A 419 27.10 -7.45 -9.74
N GLY A 420 27.48 -7.86 -8.54
CA GLY A 420 28.83 -7.73 -8.02
C GLY A 420 29.39 -9.13 -7.88
N ARG A 421 30.48 -9.44 -8.58
CA ARG A 421 31.35 -10.60 -8.35
C ARG A 421 32.04 -10.50 -6.97
N MET A 422 31.29 -10.25 -5.89
CA MET A 422 31.79 -10.43 -4.54
C MET A 422 31.58 -11.90 -4.20
N GLY A 423 32.64 -12.69 -4.37
CA GLY A 423 32.70 -14.13 -4.21
C GLY A 423 32.49 -14.64 -2.78
N GLY A 424 31.39 -14.25 -2.14
CA GLY A 424 30.94 -14.80 -0.87
C GLY A 424 29.60 -15.50 -1.05
N SER A 425 29.57 -16.80 -0.79
CA SER A 425 28.38 -17.66 -0.71
C SER A 425 27.42 -17.26 0.42
N ARG A 426 26.99 -16.00 0.48
CA ARG A 426 25.87 -15.59 1.32
C ARG A 426 24.61 -15.68 0.49
N THR A 427 23.82 -16.72 0.75
CA THR A 427 22.45 -16.84 0.25
C THR A 427 21.72 -15.54 0.57
N ASN A 428 21.10 -14.94 -0.45
CA ASN A 428 20.35 -13.71 -0.28
C ASN A 428 19.17 -13.99 0.69
N PRO A 429 19.09 -13.35 1.87
CA PRO A 429 18.00 -13.61 2.82
C PRO A 429 16.60 -13.44 2.19
N TRP A 430 16.49 -12.56 1.18
CA TRP A 430 15.25 -12.31 0.44
C TRP A 430 14.81 -13.50 -0.42
N SER A 431 15.73 -14.35 -0.91
CA SER A 431 15.34 -15.53 -1.68
C SER A 431 14.76 -16.63 -0.78
N ALA A 432 15.21 -16.72 0.48
CA ALA A 432 14.70 -17.69 1.45
C ALA A 432 13.37 -17.26 2.08
N LYS A 433 13.11 -15.95 2.20
CA LYS A 433 11.94 -15.40 2.90
C LYS A 433 10.60 -16.06 2.51
N PRO A 434 10.26 -16.27 1.21
CA PRO A 434 8.97 -16.85 0.86
C PRO A 434 8.78 -18.32 1.26
N TYR A 435 9.83 -19.04 1.65
CA TYR A 435 9.71 -20.43 2.11
C TYR A 435 9.40 -20.54 3.60
N ILE A 436 9.51 -19.45 4.36
CA ILE A 436 9.40 -19.46 5.81
C ILE A 436 8.03 -18.93 6.22
N CYS A 437 7.29 -19.72 7.00
CA CYS A 437 6.12 -19.19 7.71
C CYS A 437 6.63 -18.34 8.87
N PRO A 438 6.29 -17.05 8.95
CA PRO A 438 6.80 -16.15 9.98
C PRO A 438 6.30 -16.49 11.39
N SER A 439 5.25 -17.30 11.51
CA SER A 439 4.67 -17.75 12.78
C SER A 439 5.21 -19.12 13.26
N ALA A 440 5.74 -19.94 12.35
CA ALA A 440 6.06 -21.36 12.60
C ALA A 440 7.41 -21.62 13.30
N GLY A 441 8.10 -20.56 13.74
CA GLY A 441 9.40 -20.64 14.39
C GLY A 441 10.56 -20.98 13.43
N GLU A 442 11.60 -21.64 13.94
CA GLU A 442 12.80 -21.95 13.17
C GLU A 442 12.54 -23.02 12.09
N GLY A 443 13.17 -22.86 10.93
CA GLY A 443 13.04 -23.79 9.81
C GLY A 443 13.53 -23.18 8.51
N LYS A 444 13.96 -24.02 7.56
CA LYS A 444 14.34 -23.57 6.22
C LYS A 444 13.14 -23.40 5.30
N ASN A 445 12.11 -24.21 5.52
CA ASN A 445 10.84 -24.15 4.80
C ASN A 445 9.72 -24.75 5.69
N HIS A 446 8.52 -24.18 5.64
CA HIS A 446 7.33 -24.58 6.40
C HIS A 446 6.13 -24.93 5.50
N TYR A 447 6.39 -25.26 4.23
CA TYR A 447 5.40 -25.55 3.21
C TYR A 447 5.72 -26.89 2.52
N ALA A 448 4.67 -27.61 2.14
CA ALA A 448 4.74 -28.82 1.31
C ALA A 448 4.02 -28.60 -0.01
N MET A 449 4.48 -29.31 -1.05
CA MET A 449 3.86 -29.32 -2.37
C MET A 449 2.94 -30.54 -2.54
N ASN A 450 1.74 -30.33 -3.09
CA ASN A 450 0.86 -31.43 -3.47
C ASN A 450 1.35 -32.08 -4.78
N PRO A 451 1.79 -33.34 -4.78
CA PRO A 451 2.33 -33.98 -5.97
C PRO A 451 1.27 -34.26 -7.06
N ASN A 452 -0.02 -34.19 -6.72
CA ASN A 452 -1.10 -34.38 -7.68
C ASN A 452 -1.51 -33.08 -8.39
N CYS A 453 -1.09 -31.92 -7.87
CA CYS A 453 -1.37 -30.65 -8.49
C CYS A 453 -0.41 -30.42 -9.66
N LYS A 454 -0.96 -30.42 -10.86
CA LYS A 454 -0.28 -30.02 -12.08
C LYS A 454 -0.69 -28.60 -12.42
N PRO A 455 0.03 -27.93 -13.32
CA PRO A 455 -0.36 -26.58 -13.68
C PRO A 455 -1.69 -26.45 -14.42
N ASP A 456 -2.10 -27.50 -15.13
CA ASP A 456 -3.41 -27.63 -15.78
C ASP A 456 -4.48 -28.23 -14.83
N SER A 457 -4.14 -28.45 -13.55
CA SER A 457 -5.13 -28.87 -12.56
C SER A 457 -6.22 -27.81 -12.35
N PRO A 458 -7.41 -28.22 -11.87
CA PRO A 458 -8.48 -27.30 -11.49
C PRO A 458 -7.99 -26.15 -10.60
N ALA A 459 -8.57 -24.96 -10.81
CA ALA A 459 -8.24 -23.72 -10.09
C ALA A 459 -8.29 -23.89 -8.56
N ASP A 460 -9.24 -24.69 -8.07
CA ASP A 460 -9.50 -24.97 -6.65
C ASP A 460 -8.66 -26.13 -6.08
N MET A 461 -7.74 -26.71 -6.85
CA MET A 461 -6.83 -27.76 -6.36
C MET A 461 -5.75 -27.17 -5.46
N VAL A 462 -5.45 -27.85 -4.35
CA VAL A 462 -4.35 -27.47 -3.45
C VAL A 462 -3.01 -27.65 -4.15
N LEU A 463 -2.21 -26.58 -4.23
CA LEU A 463 -0.86 -26.58 -4.80
C LEU A 463 0.22 -26.64 -3.72
N LEU A 464 0.21 -25.67 -2.79
CA LEU A 464 1.09 -25.65 -1.61
C LEU A 464 0.26 -25.52 -0.34
N PHE A 465 0.79 -26.01 0.76
CA PHE A 465 0.12 -25.91 2.06
C PHE A 465 1.12 -25.88 3.21
N GLU A 466 0.72 -25.29 4.34
CA GLU A 466 1.56 -25.23 5.54
C GLU A 466 1.77 -26.61 6.19
N THR A 467 2.99 -26.86 6.63
CA THR A 467 3.42 -28.09 7.29
C THR A 467 4.50 -27.76 8.35
N LYS A 468 5.01 -28.79 9.03
CA LYS A 468 6.14 -28.65 9.97
C LYS A 468 7.41 -28.26 9.21
N ALA A 469 8.43 -27.76 9.92
CA ALA A 469 9.68 -27.38 9.27
C ALA A 469 10.34 -28.55 8.50
N GLY A 470 10.72 -28.34 7.24
CA GLY A 470 11.55 -29.26 6.45
C GLY A 470 11.71 -28.83 4.99
N TRP A 471 12.70 -29.40 4.30
CA TRP A 471 13.09 -28.99 2.94
C TRP A 471 12.55 -29.98 1.90
N ASN A 472 12.01 -29.46 0.78
CA ASN A 472 11.37 -30.26 -0.27
C ASN A 472 10.24 -31.18 0.23
N GLN A 473 9.49 -30.74 1.25
CA GLN A 473 8.32 -31.49 1.69
C GLN A 473 7.27 -31.56 0.59
N HIS A 474 6.62 -32.70 0.49
CA HIS A 474 5.54 -32.96 -0.45
C HIS A 474 4.67 -34.11 0.06
N GLY A 475 3.38 -34.08 -0.25
CA GLY A 475 2.41 -35.05 0.26
C GLY A 475 0.98 -34.54 0.12
N GLY A 476 0.06 -35.15 0.85
CA GLY A 476 -1.34 -34.76 0.91
C GLY A 476 -1.73 -34.07 2.23
N PRO A 477 -3.03 -34.05 2.57
CA PRO A 477 -3.54 -33.38 3.77
C PRO A 477 -2.95 -33.93 5.08
N GLU A 478 -2.43 -35.16 5.08
CA GLU A 478 -1.80 -35.78 6.26
C GLU A 478 -0.56 -35.03 6.78
N LEU A 479 0.05 -34.17 5.96
CA LEU A 479 1.18 -33.33 6.34
C LEU A 479 0.77 -31.92 6.81
N PHE A 480 -0.51 -31.56 6.69
CA PHE A 480 -1.00 -30.23 7.06
C PHE A 480 -0.87 -29.99 8.56
N THR A 481 -0.49 -28.77 8.96
CA THR A 481 -0.38 -28.39 10.38
C THR A 481 -1.30 -27.22 10.73
N PHE A 482 -2.04 -27.36 11.84
CA PHE A 482 -2.87 -26.30 12.42
C PHE A 482 -2.14 -25.50 13.51
N ASP A 483 -0.92 -25.91 13.88
CA ASP A 483 -0.22 -25.38 15.05
C ASP A 483 0.69 -24.18 14.75
N ASN A 484 0.76 -23.72 13.50
CA ASN A 484 1.66 -22.62 13.11
C ASN A 484 1.13 -21.23 13.51
N HIS A 485 -0.17 -21.06 13.75
CA HIS A 485 -0.79 -19.74 13.97
C HIS A 485 -1.66 -19.70 15.22
N ASP A 486 -1.97 -18.49 15.66
CA ASP A 486 -2.94 -18.19 16.71
C ASP A 486 -4.02 -17.22 16.17
N PRO A 487 -5.32 -17.57 16.18
CA PRO A 487 -5.86 -18.88 16.54
C PRO A 487 -5.33 -20.00 15.62
N LYS A 488 -5.44 -21.24 16.10
CA LYS A 488 -4.98 -22.43 15.37
C LYS A 488 -5.53 -22.46 13.95
N GLY A 489 -4.66 -22.82 13.02
CA GLY A 489 -4.95 -22.88 11.58
C GLY A 489 -3.68 -22.94 10.75
N GLY A 490 -3.84 -22.97 9.43
CA GLY A 490 -2.75 -22.93 8.46
C GLY A 490 -3.21 -22.41 7.11
N CYS A 491 -2.30 -21.83 6.34
CA CYS A 491 -2.56 -21.36 5.00
C CYS A 491 -2.44 -22.49 3.96
N VAL A 492 -3.34 -22.46 2.98
CA VAL A 492 -3.32 -23.29 1.79
C VAL A 492 -3.32 -22.38 0.56
N LEU A 493 -2.44 -22.67 -0.39
CA LEU A 493 -2.38 -22.04 -1.71
C LEU A 493 -3.06 -22.95 -2.74
N LEU A 494 -4.05 -22.42 -3.44
CA LEU A 494 -4.74 -23.08 -4.54
C LEU A 494 -4.03 -22.82 -5.88
N ASN A 495 -4.34 -23.63 -6.89
CA ASN A 495 -3.67 -23.59 -8.19
C ASN A 495 -3.88 -22.26 -8.93
N ASP A 496 -5.01 -21.60 -8.73
CA ASP A 496 -5.30 -20.24 -9.24
C ASP A 496 -4.53 -19.12 -8.51
N GLY A 497 -3.77 -19.47 -7.47
CA GLY A 497 -3.01 -18.54 -6.66
C GLY A 497 -3.79 -17.95 -5.48
N THR A 498 -5.06 -18.32 -5.30
CA THR A 498 -5.83 -17.94 -4.11
C THR A 498 -5.21 -18.57 -2.88
N VAL A 499 -5.03 -17.79 -1.80
CA VAL A 499 -4.62 -18.32 -0.50
C VAL A 499 -5.84 -18.34 0.43
N LYS A 500 -6.05 -19.47 1.10
CA LYS A 500 -7.08 -19.64 2.14
C LYS A 500 -6.43 -19.91 3.48
N PHE A 501 -7.05 -19.45 4.56
CA PHE A 501 -6.69 -19.84 5.92
C PHE A 501 -7.66 -20.88 6.45
N ILE A 502 -7.16 -22.08 6.71
CA ILE A 502 -7.93 -23.25 7.14
C ILE A 502 -7.80 -23.37 8.66
N ARG A 503 -8.93 -23.31 9.36
CA ARG A 503 -9.02 -23.27 10.82
C ARG A 503 -9.30 -24.63 11.43
N THR A 504 -10.00 -25.49 10.71
CA THR A 504 -10.47 -26.79 11.22
C THR A 504 -10.26 -27.90 10.20
N GLU A 505 -10.30 -29.15 10.68
CA GLU A 505 -10.29 -30.34 9.82
C GLU A 505 -11.47 -30.35 8.84
N ASP A 506 -12.65 -29.91 9.30
CA ASP A 506 -13.86 -29.81 8.47
C ASP A 506 -13.71 -28.83 7.30
N GLU A 507 -12.89 -27.79 7.45
CA GLU A 507 -12.52 -26.88 6.36
C GLU A 507 -11.45 -27.49 5.42
N LEU A 508 -10.58 -28.38 5.94
CA LEU A 508 -9.48 -29.01 5.21
C LEU A 508 -9.93 -30.16 4.29
N GLN A 509 -10.79 -31.04 4.82
CA GLN A 509 -11.26 -32.25 4.12
C GLN A 509 -11.94 -31.99 2.76
N PRO A 510 -12.82 -30.97 2.59
CA PRO A 510 -13.49 -30.74 1.31
C PRO A 510 -12.60 -30.10 0.24
N LEU A 511 -11.35 -29.73 0.56
CA LEU A 511 -10.43 -29.19 -0.43
C LEU A 511 -10.05 -30.26 -1.46
N ARG A 512 -9.80 -29.85 -2.71
CA ARG A 512 -9.44 -30.76 -3.79
C ARG A 512 -7.94 -31.06 -3.74
N TRP A 513 -7.60 -32.31 -3.41
CA TRP A 513 -6.21 -32.79 -3.32
C TRP A 513 -5.76 -33.63 -4.52
N ARG A 514 -6.68 -34.15 -5.33
CA ARG A 514 -6.42 -35.07 -6.45
C ARG A 514 -7.29 -34.78 -7.66
#